data_AF-A0A0U5BGW2-F1
#
_entry.id   AF-A0A0U5BGW2-F1
#
_cell.length_a   1.000
_cell.length_b   1.000
_cell.length_c   1.000
_cell.angle_alpha   90.00
_cell.angle_beta   90.00
_cell.angle_gamma   90.00
#
_symmetry.space_group_name_H-M   'P 1'
#
loop_
_entity.id
_entity.type
_entity.pdbx_description
1 polymer ?
#
loop_
_entity_poly.entity_id
_entity_poly.type
_entity_poly.pdbx_seq_one_letter_code
_entity_poly.pdbx_strand_id
1 'polypeptide(L)'
;MVLKKQTVWLLSMLAILVVLSAYYLVQGPTQQVPMATGQMNDQGVLPAGDGKDKGIKVSTKQVTPHTDGVPVASPSDDYFIGYKMQRDAQQEQELGRYMEAMTNANTKPAAKADAKKNYDELSARKDNQDQVEELVKAIGSYKDVVVIAKDDMVRVLVQTDNLKKDKAVEIINLVKQQMKVPGNNIVVNYKP
;
A
#
# COMPACT_ATOMS: atom_id res chain seq x y z
N MET A 1 32.26 -34.66 -19.17
CA MET A 1 32.18 -34.50 -17.70
C MET A 1 30.91 -35.20 -17.24
N VAL A 2 31.05 -36.35 -16.59
CA VAL A 2 29.90 -37.21 -16.27
C VAL A 2 29.20 -36.64 -15.05
N LEU A 3 27.98 -36.11 -15.21
CA LEU A 3 27.16 -35.68 -14.07
C LEU A 3 26.92 -36.92 -13.19
N LYS A 4 27.36 -36.84 -11.93
CA LYS A 4 27.19 -37.92 -10.96
C LYS A 4 25.68 -38.14 -10.76
N LYS A 5 25.25 -39.39 -10.59
CA LYS A 5 23.82 -39.73 -10.39
C LYS A 5 23.15 -38.92 -9.26
N GLN A 6 23.95 -38.40 -8.33
CA GLN A 6 23.53 -37.46 -7.28
C GLN A 6 23.09 -36.08 -7.81
N THR A 7 23.73 -35.52 -8.84
CA THR A 7 23.31 -34.24 -9.42
C THR A 7 21.98 -34.36 -10.15
N VAL A 8 21.68 -35.53 -10.74
CA VAL A 8 20.38 -35.77 -11.40
C VAL A 8 19.24 -35.80 -10.36
N TRP A 9 19.47 -36.40 -9.20
CA TRP A 9 18.50 -36.38 -8.10
C TRP A 9 18.33 -34.96 -7.52
N LEU A 10 19.42 -34.21 -7.38
CA LEU A 10 19.41 -32.84 -6.85
C LEU A 10 18.77 -31.84 -7.84
N LEU A 11 19.00 -31.98 -9.14
CA LEU A 11 18.38 -31.15 -10.18
C LEU A 11 16.87 -31.40 -10.28
N SER A 12 16.41 -32.64 -10.08
CA SER A 12 14.98 -32.96 -10.04
C SER A 12 14.30 -32.29 -8.84
N MET A 13 14.92 -32.35 -7.65
CA MET A 13 14.41 -31.66 -6.46
C MET A 13 14.38 -30.12 -6.64
N LEU A 14 15.41 -29.55 -7.27
CA LEU A 14 15.49 -28.11 -7.55
C LEU A 14 14.40 -27.67 -8.55
N ALA A 15 14.16 -28.47 -9.60
CA ALA A 15 13.13 -28.17 -10.59
C ALA A 15 11.72 -28.18 -9.97
N ILE A 16 11.43 -29.12 -9.06
CA ILE A 16 10.16 -29.16 -8.34
C ILE A 16 9.95 -27.88 -7.50
N LEU A 17 11.00 -27.41 -6.79
CA LEU A 17 10.90 -26.21 -5.96
C LEU A 17 10.60 -24.94 -6.80
N VAL A 18 11.21 -24.81 -7.97
CA VAL A 18 10.96 -23.68 -8.88
C VAL A 18 9.53 -23.71 -9.45
N VAL A 19 8.98 -24.89 -9.72
CA VAL A 19 7.58 -25.01 -10.18
C VAL A 19 6.60 -24.64 -9.06
N LEU A 20 6.85 -25.04 -7.82
CA LEU A 20 6.03 -24.60 -6.68
C LEU A 20 6.14 -23.08 -6.46
N SER A 21 7.33 -22.49 -6.55
CA SER A 21 7.49 -21.03 -6.37
C SER A 21 6.75 -20.24 -7.46
N ALA A 22 6.80 -20.71 -8.72
CA ALA A 22 6.01 -20.12 -9.81
C ALA A 22 4.50 -20.31 -9.58
N TYR A 23 4.08 -21.48 -9.09
CA TYR A 23 2.67 -21.75 -8.76
C TYR A 23 2.12 -20.80 -7.69
N TYR A 24 2.91 -20.51 -6.65
CA TYR A 24 2.54 -19.54 -5.61
C TYR A 24 2.68 -18.07 -6.03
N LEU A 25 3.43 -17.75 -7.08
CA LEU A 25 3.50 -16.38 -7.63
C LEU A 25 2.33 -16.05 -8.58
N VAL A 26 1.77 -17.07 -9.26
CA VAL A 26 0.61 -16.90 -10.16
C VAL A 26 -0.71 -16.88 -9.39
N GLN A 27 -0.79 -17.60 -8.27
CA GLN A 27 -1.89 -17.47 -7.30
C GLN A 27 -1.53 -16.37 -6.31
N GLY A 28 -1.86 -15.11 -6.68
CA GLY A 28 -1.59 -13.93 -5.85
C GLY A 28 -2.02 -14.08 -4.38
N PRO A 29 -1.57 -13.19 -3.49
CA PRO A 29 -1.69 -13.36 -2.04
C PRO A 29 -3.15 -13.49 -1.59
N THR A 30 -3.63 -14.72 -1.39
CA THR A 30 -4.84 -15.00 -0.63
C THR A 30 -4.49 -15.08 0.85
N GLN A 31 -4.42 -13.92 1.49
CA GLN A 31 -4.71 -13.80 2.91
C GLN A 31 -5.97 -12.94 3.07
N GLN A 32 -7.11 -13.62 2.98
CA GLN A 32 -8.33 -13.13 3.60
C GLN A 32 -8.44 -13.89 4.92
N VAL A 33 -7.99 -13.28 6.01
CA VAL A 33 -8.38 -13.72 7.36
C VAL A 33 -9.81 -13.24 7.58
N PRO A 34 -10.79 -14.14 7.80
CA PRO A 34 -12.16 -13.73 8.09
C PRO A 34 -12.19 -13.00 9.44
N MET A 35 -12.68 -11.77 9.43
CA MET A 35 -13.06 -11.06 10.64
C MET A 35 -14.26 -11.79 11.27
N ALA A 36 -14.02 -12.46 12.39
CA ALA A 36 -15.09 -13.03 13.21
C ALA A 36 -15.64 -11.93 14.13
N THR A 37 -16.79 -11.39 13.77
CA THR A 37 -17.66 -10.60 14.64
C THR A 37 -18.37 -11.57 15.60
N GLY A 38 -18.18 -11.39 16.91
CA GLY A 38 -18.90 -12.17 17.93
C GLY A 38 -18.76 -11.54 19.32
N GLN A 39 -19.84 -10.92 19.80
CA GLN A 39 -20.01 -10.47 21.19
C GLN A 39 -20.42 -11.64 22.10
N MET A 40 -20.12 -11.45 23.40
CA MET A 40 -20.74 -12.01 24.63
C MET A 40 -20.24 -13.34 25.24
N ASN A 41 -19.65 -13.15 26.44
CA ASN A 41 -19.86 -13.83 27.72
C ASN A 41 -19.29 -15.24 28.02
N ASP A 42 -18.31 -15.22 28.93
CA ASP A 42 -18.33 -15.77 30.30
C ASP A 42 -17.86 -17.22 30.59
N GLN A 43 -16.88 -17.26 31.51
CA GLN A 43 -16.42 -18.29 32.47
C GLN A 43 -16.10 -19.74 32.03
N GLY A 44 -14.85 -20.17 32.32
CA GLY A 44 -14.49 -21.59 32.34
C GLY A 44 -13.00 -21.92 32.47
N VAL A 45 -12.41 -21.67 33.64
CA VAL A 45 -11.29 -22.37 34.34
C VAL A 45 -10.33 -23.32 33.57
N LEU A 46 -9.03 -23.04 33.75
CA LEU A 46 -7.83 -23.85 33.43
C LEU A 46 -7.70 -25.09 34.37
N PRO A 47 -6.86 -26.09 34.05
CA PRO A 47 -5.45 -26.09 34.52
C PRO A 47 -4.46 -26.60 33.45
N ALA A 48 -3.33 -25.91 33.20
CA ALA A 48 -2.03 -25.99 33.89
C ALA A 48 -1.17 -27.23 33.51
N GLY A 49 0.01 -26.95 32.95
CA GLY A 49 1.03 -27.91 32.55
C GLY A 49 2.30 -27.19 32.04
N ASP A 50 3.12 -26.79 33.01
CA ASP A 50 4.38 -26.02 32.98
C ASP A 50 5.47 -26.36 31.93
N GLY A 51 6.19 -25.31 31.49
CA GLY A 51 7.66 -25.34 31.53
C GLY A 51 8.45 -24.66 30.40
N LYS A 52 8.70 -23.34 30.54
CA LYS A 52 9.95 -22.56 30.25
C LYS A 52 10.54 -22.57 28.80
N ASP A 53 11.03 -21.50 28.19
CA ASP A 53 11.28 -20.09 28.54
C ASP A 53 11.75 -19.31 27.28
N LYS A 54 11.66 -17.96 27.35
CA LYS A 54 12.30 -16.89 26.53
C LYS A 54 11.65 -16.45 25.19
N GLY A 55 11.12 -15.22 25.19
CA GLY A 55 11.06 -14.42 23.96
C GLY A 55 10.14 -13.20 23.90
N ILE A 56 10.30 -12.23 24.81
CA ILE A 56 9.95 -10.80 24.67
C ILE A 56 8.45 -10.44 24.51
N LYS A 57 7.87 -10.02 25.64
CA LYS A 57 6.62 -9.29 25.76
C LYS A 57 6.89 -7.80 25.50
N VAL A 58 6.63 -7.29 24.29
CA VAL A 58 6.55 -5.83 24.07
C VAL A 58 5.13 -5.39 24.41
N SER A 59 4.94 -5.06 25.68
CA SER A 59 3.85 -4.19 26.12
C SER A 59 4.22 -2.78 25.72
N THR A 60 3.76 -2.30 24.56
CA THR A 60 3.86 -0.88 24.24
C THR A 60 2.92 -0.13 25.17
N LYS A 61 3.54 0.43 26.20
CA LYS A 61 3.06 1.43 27.13
C LYS A 61 2.16 2.43 26.40
N GLN A 62 0.88 2.41 26.75
CA GLN A 62 -0.04 3.52 26.52
C GLN A 62 0.60 4.76 27.14
N VAL A 63 1.17 5.63 26.30
CA VAL A 63 1.58 6.97 26.73
C VAL A 63 0.29 7.77 26.79
N THR A 64 -0.20 8.03 28.00
CA THR A 64 -1.18 9.07 28.26
C THR A 64 -0.65 10.41 27.74
N PRO A 65 -1.28 11.06 26.76
CA PRO A 65 -0.96 12.45 26.48
C PRO A 65 -1.63 13.29 27.55
N HIS A 66 -0.81 13.98 28.34
CA HIS A 66 -1.28 15.13 29.10
C HIS A 66 -1.74 16.22 28.13
N THR A 67 -2.82 16.88 28.55
CA THR A 67 -3.53 18.04 28.02
C THR A 67 -2.67 19.02 27.22
N ASP A 68 -2.99 19.19 25.93
CA ASP A 68 -3.29 20.48 25.29
C ASP A 68 -3.50 20.28 23.78
N GLY A 69 -4.76 20.37 23.33
CA GLY A 69 -5.13 20.73 21.95
C GLY A 69 -4.78 19.80 20.77
N VAL A 70 -4.05 18.70 20.94
CA VAL A 70 -3.75 17.78 19.83
C VAL A 70 -4.86 16.72 19.71
N PRO A 71 -5.57 16.62 18.57
CA PRO A 71 -6.57 15.58 18.40
C PRO A 71 -5.88 14.20 18.50
N VAL A 72 -6.36 13.36 19.42
CA VAL A 72 -5.95 11.96 19.52
C VAL A 72 -6.30 11.29 18.20
N ALA A 73 -5.28 10.85 17.45
CA ALA A 73 -5.46 10.15 16.19
C ALA A 73 -6.34 8.92 16.40
N SER A 74 -7.41 8.82 15.61
CA SER A 74 -8.29 7.66 15.61
C SER A 74 -7.67 6.51 14.80
N PRO A 75 -8.09 5.25 14.99
CA PRO A 75 -7.62 4.13 14.17
C PRO A 75 -7.85 4.30 12.66
N SER A 76 -8.83 5.14 12.27
CA SER A 76 -8.99 5.54 10.88
C SER A 76 -7.94 6.56 10.43
N ASP A 77 -7.60 7.55 11.26
CA ASP A 77 -6.50 8.49 10.95
C ASP A 77 -5.18 7.76 10.72
N ASP A 78 -4.86 6.78 11.57
CA ASP A 78 -3.67 5.94 11.41
C ASP A 78 -3.68 5.16 10.09
N TYR A 79 -4.86 4.76 9.61
CA TYR A 79 -5.01 4.07 8.33
C TYR A 79 -4.68 4.99 7.15
N PHE A 80 -5.20 6.22 7.13
CA PHE A 80 -4.94 7.18 6.04
C PHE A 80 -3.48 7.66 6.07
N ILE A 81 -2.96 7.99 7.25
CA ILE A 81 -1.56 8.37 7.46
C ILE A 81 -0.62 7.25 7.02
N GLY A 82 -0.87 6.02 7.48
CA GLY A 82 -0.08 4.85 7.13
C GLY A 82 -0.10 4.57 5.62
N TYR A 83 -1.27 4.69 4.98
CA TYR A 83 -1.40 4.49 3.54
C TYR A 83 -0.67 5.57 2.73
N LYS A 84 -0.78 6.84 3.13
CA LYS A 84 -0.01 7.96 2.53
C LYS A 84 1.49 7.74 2.67
N MET A 85 1.95 7.43 3.87
CA MET A 85 3.36 7.18 4.14
C MET A 85 3.90 6.01 3.32
N GLN A 86 3.13 4.92 3.21
CA GLN A 86 3.51 3.77 2.38
C GLN A 86 3.60 4.15 0.90
N ARG A 87 2.60 4.86 0.37
CA ARG A 87 2.61 5.35 -1.02
C ARG A 87 3.83 6.23 -1.28
N ASP A 88 4.05 7.23 -0.42
CA ASP A 88 5.13 8.19 -0.57
C ASP A 88 6.50 7.50 -0.50
N ALA A 89 6.68 6.55 0.42
CA ALA A 89 7.90 5.75 0.50
C ALA A 89 8.15 4.92 -0.77
N GLN A 90 7.10 4.33 -1.36
CA GLN A 90 7.22 3.59 -2.62
C GLN A 90 7.58 4.51 -3.79
N GLN A 91 6.93 5.66 -3.89
CA GLN A 91 7.21 6.64 -4.95
C GLN A 91 8.63 7.22 -4.83
N GLU A 92 9.06 7.53 -3.61
CA GLU A 92 10.43 8.03 -3.36
C GLU A 92 11.47 6.98 -3.73
N GLN A 93 11.22 5.71 -3.40
CA GLN A 93 12.08 4.61 -3.81
C GLN A 93 12.16 4.51 -5.34
N GLU A 94 11.04 4.64 -6.06
CA GLU A 94 11.02 4.61 -7.53
C GLU A 94 11.74 5.82 -8.15
N LEU A 95 11.52 7.03 -7.64
CA LEU A 95 12.23 8.24 -8.05
C LEU A 95 13.73 8.09 -7.86
N GLY A 96 14.16 7.57 -6.70
CA GLY A 96 15.57 7.28 -6.41
C GLY A 96 16.17 6.28 -7.40
N ARG A 97 15.43 5.22 -7.77
CA ARG A 97 15.88 4.24 -8.78
C ARG A 97 16.02 4.86 -10.17
N TYR A 98 15.09 5.71 -10.59
CA TYR A 98 15.23 6.42 -11.87
C TYR A 98 16.41 7.40 -11.84
N MET A 99 16.64 8.10 -10.72
CA MET A 99 17.78 8.99 -10.55
C MET A 99 19.12 8.25 -10.60
N GLU A 100 19.23 7.09 -9.96
CA GLU A 100 20.40 6.23 -10.06
C GLU A 100 20.63 5.78 -11.50
N ALA A 101 19.58 5.33 -12.21
CA ALA A 101 19.68 4.90 -13.60
C ALA A 101 20.17 6.04 -14.53
N MET A 102 19.75 7.28 -14.29
CA MET A 102 20.21 8.46 -15.04
C MET A 102 21.67 8.81 -14.78
N THR A 103 22.11 8.72 -13.52
CA THR A 103 23.45 9.14 -13.06
C THR A 103 24.52 8.07 -13.23
N ASN A 104 24.15 6.79 -13.31
CA ASN A 104 25.08 5.69 -13.50
C ASN A 104 25.82 5.79 -14.85
N ALA A 105 27.14 5.77 -14.80
CA ALA A 105 28.01 5.90 -15.98
C ALA A 105 27.87 4.72 -16.96
N ASN A 106 27.48 3.54 -16.47
CA ASN A 106 27.37 2.31 -17.25
C ASN A 106 25.99 2.13 -17.94
N THR A 107 25.03 3.02 -17.68
CA THR A 107 23.71 2.97 -18.32
C THR A 107 23.79 3.46 -19.76
N LYS A 108 23.22 2.70 -20.70
CA LYS A 108 23.13 3.10 -22.11
C LYS A 108 22.35 4.41 -22.27
N PRO A 109 22.68 5.29 -23.23
CA PRO A 109 21.98 6.57 -23.42
C PRO A 109 20.46 6.45 -23.55
N ALA A 110 19.95 5.45 -24.28
CA ALA A 110 18.51 5.21 -24.40
C ALA A 110 17.85 4.92 -23.05
N ALA A 111 18.46 4.06 -22.22
CA ALA A 111 17.94 3.74 -20.89
C ALA A 111 17.99 4.94 -19.93
N LYS A 112 18.94 5.87 -20.10
CA LYS A 112 18.95 7.15 -19.36
C LYS A 112 17.78 8.04 -19.77
N ALA A 113 17.47 8.12 -21.07
CA ALA A 113 16.33 8.87 -21.56
C ALA A 113 15.00 8.28 -21.04
N ASP A 114 14.86 6.95 -21.05
CA ASP A 114 13.69 6.27 -20.49
C ASP A 114 13.56 6.52 -18.98
N ALA A 115 14.67 6.44 -18.23
CA ALA A 115 14.67 6.74 -16.80
C ALA A 115 14.27 8.19 -16.51
N LYS A 116 14.77 9.16 -17.31
CA LYS A 116 14.36 10.56 -17.18
C LYS A 116 12.88 10.75 -17.47
N LYS A 117 12.37 10.13 -18.54
CA LYS A 117 10.95 10.18 -18.88
C LYS A 117 10.09 9.65 -17.74
N ASN A 118 10.42 8.47 -17.21
CA ASN A 118 9.67 7.87 -16.10
C ASN A 118 9.78 8.70 -14.81
N TYR A 119 10.93 9.33 -14.54
CA TYR A 119 11.09 10.26 -13.44
C TYR A 119 10.15 11.47 -13.57
N ASP A 120 10.16 12.14 -14.73
CA ASP A 120 9.33 13.31 -14.99
C ASP A 120 7.83 12.95 -14.92
N GLU A 121 7.43 11.80 -15.47
CA GLU A 121 6.05 11.30 -15.42
C GLU A 121 5.60 10.93 -13.99
N LEU A 122 6.46 10.29 -13.20
CA LEU A 122 6.16 9.96 -11.81
C LEU A 122 6.08 11.22 -10.93
N SER A 123 6.98 12.18 -11.14
CA SER A 123 6.95 13.48 -10.45
C SER A 123 5.66 14.24 -10.77
N ALA A 124 5.33 14.40 -12.05
CA ALA A 124 4.10 15.07 -12.47
C ALA A 124 2.84 14.36 -11.94
N ARG A 125 2.88 13.02 -11.88
CA ARG A 125 1.78 12.23 -11.29
C ARG A 125 1.64 12.52 -9.79
N LYS A 126 2.74 12.61 -9.05
CA LYS A 126 2.74 12.95 -7.61
C LYS A 126 2.15 14.34 -7.39
N ASP A 127 2.60 15.34 -8.15
CA ASP A 127 2.08 16.71 -8.04
C ASP A 127 0.57 16.77 -8.30
N ASN A 128 0.10 16.04 -9.33
CA ASN A 128 -1.33 15.96 -9.62
C ASN A 128 -2.11 15.21 -8.53
N GLN A 129 -1.54 14.17 -7.91
CA GLN A 129 -2.17 13.48 -6.77
C GLN A 129 -2.37 14.44 -5.60
N ASP A 130 -1.33 15.17 -5.22
CA ASP A 130 -1.35 16.11 -4.11
C ASP A 130 -2.37 17.25 -4.37
N GLN A 131 -2.42 17.76 -5.60
CA GLN A 131 -3.42 18.75 -6.01
C GLN A 131 -4.86 18.21 -5.95
N VAL A 132 -5.09 16.99 -6.46
CA VAL A 132 -6.42 16.36 -6.38
C VAL A 132 -6.81 16.12 -4.92
N GLU A 133 -5.91 15.66 -4.06
CA GLU A 133 -6.20 15.48 -2.64
C GLU A 133 -6.66 16.78 -1.99
N GLU A 134 -5.94 17.88 -2.24
CA GLU A 134 -6.28 19.19 -1.69
C GLU A 134 -7.64 19.68 -2.17
N LEU A 135 -7.90 19.55 -3.47
CA LEU A 135 -9.18 19.95 -4.08
C LEU A 135 -10.35 19.08 -3.58
N VAL A 136 -10.17 17.77 -3.45
CA VAL A 136 -11.21 16.87 -2.95
C VAL A 136 -11.52 17.17 -1.48
N LYS A 137 -10.49 17.38 -0.64
CA LYS A 137 -10.68 17.81 0.76
C LYS A 137 -11.51 19.09 0.82
N ALA A 138 -11.22 20.07 -0.04
CA ALA A 138 -11.94 21.34 -0.09
C ALA A 138 -13.42 21.19 -0.52
N ILE A 139 -13.71 20.40 -1.56
CA ILE A 139 -15.07 20.24 -2.14
C ILE A 139 -16.06 19.61 -1.17
N GLY A 140 -15.59 18.67 -0.33
CA GLY A 140 -16.45 17.91 0.57
C GLY A 140 -16.20 18.14 2.06
N SER A 141 -15.25 19.02 2.41
CA SER A 141 -14.77 19.20 3.78
C SER A 141 -14.41 17.86 4.44
N TYR A 142 -13.78 16.98 3.67
CA TYR A 142 -13.37 15.66 4.13
C TYR A 142 -12.16 15.77 5.05
N LYS A 143 -12.08 14.89 6.05
CA LYS A 143 -11.03 14.93 7.05
C LYS A 143 -9.65 14.63 6.45
N ASP A 144 -9.57 13.59 5.64
CA ASP A 144 -8.39 13.24 4.85
C ASP A 144 -8.81 12.57 3.53
N VAL A 145 -7.92 12.63 2.54
CA VAL A 145 -8.10 12.02 1.23
C VAL A 145 -6.76 11.47 0.80
N VAL A 146 -6.76 10.25 0.26
CA VAL A 146 -5.58 9.65 -0.37
C VAL A 146 -5.87 9.34 -1.82
N VAL A 147 -5.06 9.87 -2.72
CA VAL A 147 -5.11 9.56 -4.14
C VAL A 147 -3.95 8.65 -4.49
N ILE A 148 -4.27 7.56 -5.18
CA ILE A 148 -3.32 6.52 -5.56
C ILE A 148 -3.48 6.30 -7.05
N ALA A 149 -2.47 6.68 -7.81
CA ALA A 149 -2.45 6.45 -9.25
C ALA A 149 -1.35 5.46 -9.58
N LYS A 150 -1.75 4.26 -10.00
CA LYS A 150 -0.84 3.21 -10.43
C LYS A 150 -1.25 2.77 -11.84
N ASP A 151 -0.26 2.73 -12.73
CA ASP A 151 -0.50 2.48 -14.15
C ASP A 151 -1.55 3.47 -14.68
N ASP A 152 -2.65 2.97 -15.25
CA ASP A 152 -3.77 3.75 -15.77
C ASP A 152 -4.97 3.84 -14.81
N MET A 153 -4.88 3.27 -13.61
CA MET A 153 -5.96 3.31 -12.62
C MET A 153 -5.71 4.31 -11.51
N VAL A 154 -6.75 5.06 -11.14
CA VAL A 154 -6.72 6.02 -10.02
C VAL A 154 -7.74 5.60 -8.98
N ARG A 155 -7.25 5.29 -7.78
CA ARG A 155 -8.08 5.05 -6.61
C ARG A 155 -8.06 6.29 -5.72
N VAL A 156 -9.24 6.79 -5.40
CA VAL A 156 -9.42 7.86 -4.42
C VAL A 156 -10.06 7.25 -3.18
N LEU A 157 -9.43 7.45 -2.03
CA LEU A 157 -9.96 7.05 -0.73
C LEU A 157 -10.29 8.32 0.06
N VAL A 158 -11.54 8.44 0.49
CA VAL A 158 -12.04 9.64 1.19
C VAL A 158 -12.40 9.29 2.63
N GLN A 159 -11.91 10.07 3.59
CA GLN A 159 -12.26 9.90 5.00
C GLN A 159 -13.58 10.59 5.31
N THR A 160 -14.64 9.79 5.39
CA THR A 160 -16.01 10.22 5.70
C THR A 160 -16.88 9.04 6.09
N ASP A 161 -17.87 9.25 6.95
CA ASP A 161 -18.88 8.23 7.29
C ASP A 161 -19.82 7.93 6.12
N ASN A 162 -20.00 8.89 5.21
CA ASN A 162 -20.94 8.76 4.11
C ASN A 162 -20.50 9.58 2.88
N LEU A 163 -20.32 8.88 1.75
CA LEU A 163 -20.08 9.51 0.46
C LEU A 163 -21.33 9.46 -0.42
N LYS A 164 -21.99 10.61 -0.61
CA LYS A 164 -23.13 10.75 -1.53
C LYS A 164 -22.70 10.51 -2.98
N LYS A 165 -23.57 9.88 -3.77
CA LYS A 165 -23.31 9.58 -5.20
C LYS A 165 -22.92 10.83 -6.01
N ASP A 166 -23.61 11.95 -5.80
CA ASP A 166 -23.33 13.21 -6.51
C ASP A 166 -21.90 13.71 -6.23
N LYS A 167 -21.45 13.58 -4.98
CA LYS A 167 -20.09 13.93 -4.57
C LYS A 167 -19.05 12.97 -5.12
N ALA A 168 -19.35 11.67 -5.18
CA ALA A 168 -18.48 10.70 -5.84
C ALA A 168 -18.30 11.03 -7.34
N VAL A 169 -19.36 11.44 -8.04
CA VAL A 169 -19.30 11.87 -9.45
C VAL A 169 -18.47 13.15 -9.61
N GLU A 170 -18.64 14.12 -8.70
CA GLU A 170 -17.83 15.35 -8.67
C GLU A 170 -16.33 15.04 -8.52
N ILE A 171 -15.97 14.14 -7.60
CA ILE A 171 -14.60 13.66 -7.40
C ILE A 171 -14.06 12.98 -8.67
N ILE A 172 -14.85 12.10 -9.29
CA ILE A 172 -14.44 11.41 -10.53
C ILE A 172 -14.16 12.44 -11.64
N ASN A 173 -14.99 13.46 -11.80
CA ASN A 173 -14.80 14.48 -12.83
C ASN A 173 -13.55 15.32 -12.56
N LEU A 174 -13.30 15.70 -11.31
CA LEU A 174 -12.08 16.41 -10.91
C LEU A 174 -10.82 15.59 -11.22
N VAL A 175 -10.79 14.33 -10.79
CA VAL A 175 -9.66 13.42 -11.04
C VAL A 175 -9.45 13.24 -12.55
N LYS A 176 -10.53 13.04 -13.30
CA LYS A 176 -10.49 12.90 -14.77
C LYS A 176 -9.84 14.12 -15.43
N GLN A 177 -10.20 15.33 -15.01
CA GLN A 177 -9.66 16.58 -15.58
C GLN A 177 -8.19 16.78 -15.20
N GLN A 178 -7.85 16.61 -13.92
CA GLN A 178 -6.52 16.90 -13.42
C GLN A 178 -5.49 15.84 -13.85
N MET A 179 -5.84 14.56 -13.73
CA MET A 179 -4.95 13.44 -14.01
C MET A 179 -5.00 12.97 -15.48
N LYS A 180 -5.93 13.51 -16.29
CA LYS A 180 -6.15 13.14 -17.70
C LYS A 180 -6.41 11.63 -17.91
N VAL A 181 -7.02 10.98 -16.93
CA VAL A 181 -7.39 9.55 -17.00
C VAL A 181 -8.86 9.36 -17.37
N PRO A 182 -9.23 8.28 -18.07
CA PRO A 182 -10.64 7.97 -18.34
C PRO A 182 -11.44 7.79 -17.05
N GLY A 183 -12.71 8.23 -17.05
CA GLY A 183 -13.63 8.08 -15.92
C GLY A 183 -13.77 6.62 -15.44
N ASN A 184 -13.73 5.67 -16.38
CA ASN A 184 -13.85 4.23 -16.10
C ASN A 184 -12.66 3.66 -15.33
N ASN A 185 -11.53 4.37 -15.28
CA ASN A 185 -10.35 3.95 -14.56
C ASN A 185 -10.25 4.58 -13.17
N ILE A 186 -11.26 5.36 -12.76
CA ILE A 186 -11.31 6.03 -11.48
C ILE A 186 -12.24 5.27 -10.54
N VAL A 187 -11.72 4.87 -9.39
CA VAL A 187 -12.49 4.19 -8.34
C VAL A 187 -12.45 5.04 -7.08
N VAL A 188 -13.62 5.49 -6.63
CA VAL A 188 -13.76 6.27 -5.38
C VAL A 188 -14.30 5.34 -4.29
N ASN A 189 -13.57 5.26 -3.17
CA ASN A 189 -13.99 4.55 -1.96
C ASN A 189 -13.99 5.53 -0.79
N TYR A 190 -14.75 5.19 0.26
CA TYR A 190 -14.74 5.96 1.49
C TYR A 190 -14.57 5.06 2.70
N LYS A 191 -14.05 5.64 3.78
CA LYS A 191 -13.91 4.99 5.08
C LYS A 191 -14.13 6.04 6.18
N PRO A 192 -14.81 5.71 7.29
CA PRO A 192 -14.80 6.54 8.50
C PRO A 192 -13.38 6.77 9.00
#